data_AF-I1QZD1-F1
#
_entry.id   AF-I1QZD1-F1
#
_cell.length_a   1.000
_cell.length_b   1.000
_cell.length_c   1.000
_cell.angle_alpha   90.00
_cell.angle_beta   90.00
_cell.angle_gamma   90.00
#
_symmetry.space_group_name_H-M   'P 1'
#
loop_
_entity.id
_entity.type
_entity.pdbx_description
1 polymer ?
#
loop_
_entity_poly.entity_id
_entity_poly.type
_entity_poly.pdbx_seq_one_letter_code
_entity_poly.pdbx_strand_id
1 'polypeptide(L)' 'MLGLIYAGHVEIDPIPLHRAAMELINMQLDTGEFPQQEIVGSFNSSLFFNYPNYRNLFQIWALGEFRHRLLAKKG' A
#
# COMPACT_ATOMS: atom_id res chain seq x y z
N MET A 1 2.41 4.80 1.33
CA MET A 1 3.25 4.22 0.25
C MET A 1 3.01 4.91 -1.09
N LEU A 2 1.80 4.86 -1.67
CA LEU A 2 1.47 5.49 -2.96
C LEU A 2 1.86 6.98 -3.07
N GLY A 3 1.54 7.80 -2.06
CA GLY A 3 1.90 9.23 -2.07
C GLY A 3 3.42 9.48 -2.18
N LEU A 4 4.23 8.69 -1.46
CA LEU A 4 5.70 8.78 -1.53
C LEU A 4 6.22 8.34 -2.90
N ILE A 5 5.62 7.29 -3.48
CA ILE A 5 5.96 6.81 -4.82
C ILE A 5 5.70 7.91 -5.86
N TYR A 6 4.51 8.53 -5.83
CA TYR A 6 4.17 9.59 -6.78
C TYR A 6 4.98 10.88 -6.60
N ALA A 7 5.47 11.14 -5.38
CA ALA A 7 6.38 12.25 -5.10
C ALA A 7 7.84 11.97 -5.50
N GLY A 8 8.16 10.81 -6.08
CA GLY A 8 9.53 10.49 -6.53
C GLY A 8 10.48 10.06 -5.41
N HIS A 9 9.95 9.59 -4.27
CA HIS A 9 10.80 9.12 -3.18
C HIS A 9 11.51 7.79 -3.49
N VAL A 10 11.07 7.03 -4.49
CA VAL A 10 11.77 5.80 -4.91
C VAL A 10 13.19 6.12 -5.39
N GLU A 11 13.34 7.27 -6.02
CA GLU A 11 14.58 7.79 -6.60
C GLU A 11 15.46 8.46 -5.55
N ILE A 12 14.85 9.15 -4.57
CA ILE A 12 15.54 9.88 -3.50
C ILE A 12 16.03 8.94 -2.39
N ASP A 13 15.12 8.18 -1.78
CA ASP A 13 15.41 7.21 -0.73
C ASP A 13 14.37 6.07 -0.76
N PRO A 14 14.71 4.91 -1.34
CA PRO A 14 13.79 3.79 -1.44
C PRO A 14 13.63 2.99 -0.14
N ILE A 15 14.44 3.23 0.91
CA ILE A 15 14.46 2.40 2.13
C ILE A 15 13.09 2.35 2.82
N PRO A 16 12.38 3.48 3.06
CA PRO A 16 11.06 3.43 3.68
C PRO A 16 10.03 2.66 2.85
N LEU A 17 10.13 2.74 1.52
CA LEU A 17 9.23 2.03 0.60
C LEU A 17 9.52 0.52 0.57
N HIS A 18 10.78 0.11 0.63
CA HIS A 18 11.14 -1.31 0.77
C HIS A 18 10.62 -1.90 2.08
N ARG A 19 10.77 -1.17 3.20
CA ARG A 19 10.23 -1.61 4.50
C ARG A 19 8.71 -1.72 4.44
N ALA A 20 8.02 -0.72 3.91
CA ALA A 20 6.58 -0.77 3.73
C ALA A 20 6.15 -1.96 2.86
N ALA A 21 6.82 -2.20 1.74
CA ALA A 21 6.52 -3.34 0.86
C ALA A 21 6.70 -4.69 1.58
N MET A 22 7.76 -4.83 2.37
CA MET A 22 8.02 -6.03 3.16
C MET A 22 6.91 -6.28 4.20
N GLU A 23 6.46 -5.25 4.92
CA GLU A 23 5.33 -5.36 5.84
C GLU A 23 4.04 -5.78 5.12
N LEU A 24 3.75 -5.20 3.96
CA LEU A 24 2.58 -5.61 3.18
C LEU A 24 2.67 -7.09 2.76
N ILE A 25 3.81 -7.52 2.22
CA ILE A 25 4.01 -8.92 1.81
C ILE A 25 3.86 -9.87 3.01
N ASN A 26 4.41 -9.52 4.17
CA ASN A 26 4.32 -10.34 5.38
C ASN A 26 2.89 -10.41 5.96
N MET A 27 2.06 -9.40 5.71
CA MET A 27 0.66 -9.41 6.12
C MET A 27 -0.25 -10.22 5.19
N GLN A 28 0.21 -10.58 3.98
CA GLN A 28 -0.63 -11.31 3.03
C GLN A 28 -0.95 -12.71 3.57
N LEU A 29 -2.23 -13.08 3.56
CA LEU A 29 -2.72 -14.39 3.98
C LEU A 29 -2.47 -15.42 2.86
N ASP A 30 -2.54 -16.72 3.21
CA ASP A 30 -2.44 -17.82 2.24
C ASP A 30 -3.51 -17.75 1.13
N THR A 31 -4.63 -17.08 1.40
CA THR A 31 -5.69 -16.83 0.42
C THR A 31 -5.34 -15.76 -0.61
N GLY A 32 -4.25 -15.02 -0.40
CA GLY A 32 -3.85 -13.83 -1.16
C GLY A 32 -4.54 -12.55 -0.70
N GLU A 33 -5.51 -12.62 0.21
CA GLU A 33 -6.12 -11.46 0.83
C GLU A 33 -5.23 -10.85 1.93
N PHE A 34 -5.61 -9.68 2.42
CA PHE A 34 -4.99 -9.02 3.56
C PHE A 34 -5.94 -8.97 4.76
N PRO A 35 -5.44 -9.07 6.01
CA PRO A 35 -6.28 -9.05 7.20
C PRO A 35 -7.06 -7.73 7.32
N GLN A 36 -8.26 -7.82 7.88
CA GLN A 36 -9.04 -6.62 8.23
C GLN A 36 -8.33 -5.86 9.36
N GLN A 37 -8.14 -4.55 9.16
CA GLN A 37 -7.63 -3.64 10.17
C GLN A 37 -8.77 -2.75 10.72
N GLU A 38 -8.42 -1.67 11.43
CA GLU A 38 -9.38 -0.69 11.93
C GLU A 38 -10.24 -0.05 10.82
N ILE A 39 -11.36 0.56 11.21
CA ILE A 39 -12.27 1.24 10.29
C ILE A 39 -11.59 2.50 9.77
N VAL A 40 -11.40 2.58 8.44
CA VAL A 40 -10.71 3.71 7.79
C VAL A 40 -11.64 4.75 7.16
N GLY A 41 -12.91 4.41 6.93
CA GLY A 41 -13.88 5.33 6.34
C GLY A 41 -14.42 6.32 7.37
N SER A 42 -14.45 7.61 7.02
CA SER A 42 -15.01 8.68 7.86
C SER A 42 -15.80 9.67 7.02
N PHE A 43 -16.93 10.12 7.55
CA PHE A 43 -17.75 11.21 7.02
C PHE A 43 -18.05 12.18 8.14
N ASN A 44 -17.74 13.45 7.88
CA ASN A 44 -17.94 14.56 8.82
C ASN A 44 -17.41 14.28 10.24
N SER A 45 -16.30 13.55 10.34
CA SER A 45 -15.59 13.21 11.60
C SER A 45 -16.43 12.54 12.69
N SER A 46 -17.63 12.07 12.37
CA SER A 46 -18.60 11.55 13.33
C SER A 46 -19.29 10.27 12.85
N LEU A 47 -19.25 9.97 11.55
CA LEU A 47 -19.81 8.77 10.95
C LEU A 47 -18.71 7.93 10.31
N PHE A 48 -18.57 6.68 10.73
CA PHE A 48 -17.52 5.77 10.27
C PHE A 48 -18.07 4.69 9.33
N PHE A 49 -17.32 4.39 8.27
CA PHE A 49 -17.71 3.42 7.24
C PHE A 49 -16.67 2.33 7.08
N ASN A 50 -17.14 1.08 7.01
CA ASN A 50 -16.29 -0.04 6.64
C ASN A 50 -16.28 -0.19 5.11
N TYR A 51 -15.09 -0.09 4.52
CA TYR A 51 -14.84 -0.38 3.10
C TYR A 51 -14.07 -1.70 2.99
N PRO A 52 -14.74 -2.87 2.96
CA PRO A 52 -14.08 -4.18 3.11
C PRO A 52 -13.08 -4.49 1.99
N ASN A 53 -13.26 -3.91 0.80
CA ASN A 53 -12.35 -4.10 -0.33
C ASN A 53 -11.06 -3.29 -0.21
N TYR A 54 -10.99 -2.27 0.65
CA TYR A 54 -9.81 -1.41 0.78
C TYR A 54 -8.59 -2.18 1.32
N ARG A 55 -8.82 -3.20 2.15
CA ARG A 55 -7.75 -4.08 2.66
C ARG A 55 -6.99 -4.78 1.54
N ASN A 56 -7.65 -5.09 0.41
CA ASN A 56 -7.02 -5.73 -0.74
C ASN A 56 -6.58 -4.71 -1.79
N LEU A 57 -7.48 -3.78 -2.16
CA LEU A 57 -7.28 -2.87 -3.29
C LEU A 57 -6.04 -1.99 -3.13
N PHE A 58 -5.88 -1.33 -1.98
CA PHE A 58 -4.77 -0.40 -1.78
C PHE A 58 -3.43 -1.09 -1.61
N GLN A 59 -3.39 -2.30 -1.05
CA GLN A 59 -2.15 -3.05 -0.88
C GLN A 59 -1.65 -3.58 -2.21
N ILE A 60 -2.54 -4.13 -3.04
CA ILE A 60 -2.22 -4.56 -4.41
C ILE A 60 -1.75 -3.37 -5.24
N TRP A 61 -2.44 -2.23 -5.17
CA TRP A 61 -2.05 -1.04 -5.91
C TRP A 61 -0.67 -0.52 -5.48
N ALA A 62 -0.44 -0.41 -4.17
CA ALA A 62 0.85 0.07 -3.64
C ALA A 62 2.02 -0.83 -4.05
N LEU A 63 1.88 -2.15 -3.94
CA LEU A 63 2.90 -3.11 -4.36
C LEU A 63 3.11 -3.10 -5.88
N GLY A 64 2.03 -2.97 -6.66
CA GLY A 64 2.08 -2.86 -8.11
C GLY A 64 2.85 -1.64 -8.60
N GLU A 65 2.51 -0.45 -8.08
CA GLU A 65 3.21 0.80 -8.40
C GLU A 65 4.68 0.74 -7.99
N PHE A 66 4.96 0.20 -6.81
CA PHE A 66 6.33 0.08 -6.33
C PHE A 66 7.18 -0.82 -7.22
N ARG A 67 6.65 -1.98 -7.62
CA ARG A 67 7.31 -2.88 -8.58
C ARG A 67 7.54 -2.19 -9.91
N HIS A 68 6.54 -1.47 -10.43
CA HIS A 68 6.66 -0.76 -11.70
C HIS A 68 7.81 0.26 -11.68
N ARG A 69 7.89 1.08 -10.62
CA ARG A 69 8.95 2.09 -10.44
C ARG A 69 10.35 1.47 -10.28
N LEU A 70 10.45 0.36 -9.56
CA LEU A 70 11.73 -0.36 -9.42
C LEU A 70 12.22 -0.96 -10.75
N LEU A 71 11.31 -1.44 -11.61
CA LEU A 71 11.68 -1.95 -12.94
C LEU A 71 12.11 -0.81 -13.87
N ALA A 72 11.44 0.34 -13.82
CA ALA A 72 11.83 1.52 -14.59
C ALA A 72 13.25 2.02 -14.24
N LYS A 73 13.73 1.79 -13.01
CA LYS A 73 15.11 2.11 -12.58
C LYS A 73 16.18 1.16 -13.14
N LYS A 74 15.80 -0.07 -13.52
CA LYS A 74 16.75 -1.11 -13.96
C LYS A 74 17.03 -1.10 -15.48
N GLY A 75 16.22 -0.40 -16.26
CA GLY A 75 16.44 -0.18 -17.69
C GLY A 75 17.16 1.12 -17.95
#